data_AF-A0A645HJ66-F1
#
_entry.id   AF-A0A645HJ66-F1
#
_cell.length_a   1.000
_cell.length_b   1.000
_cell.length_c   1.000
_cell.angle_alpha   90.00
_cell.angle_beta   90.00
_cell.angle_gamma   90.00
#
_symmetry.space_group_name_H-M   'P 1'
#
loop_
_entity.id
_entity.type
_entity.pdbx_description
1 polymer ?
#
loop_
_entity_poly.entity_id
_entity_poly.type
_entity_poly.pdbx_seq_one_letter_code
_entity_poly.pdbx_strand_id
1 'polypeptide(L)'
;MYLYEDYGIYHMIQLAGVQHDVLDFCHPTVLKLKSYDREHRTEYLKTVYAYVSNMKNLIATAESLFIHRNRLSYRMSKIRELIGECLDDDEIAMKIFLSYKILEYTGKL
;
A
#
# COMPACT_ATOMS: atom_id res chain seq x y z
N MET A 1 -7.79 24.28 -13.85
CA MET A 1 -6.76 24.64 -12.85
C MET A 1 -6.60 23.44 -11.93
N TYR A 2 -5.99 22.37 -12.46
CA TYR A 2 -5.79 21.07 -11.79
C TYR A 2 -4.45 20.59 -12.31
N LEU A 3 -3.39 20.56 -11.49
CA LEU A 3 -2.13 19.92 -11.88
C LEU A 3 -1.12 19.81 -10.75
N TYR A 4 -1.21 20.61 -9.68
CA TYR A 4 -0.23 20.52 -8.59
C TYR A 4 -0.70 19.65 -7.42
N GLU A 5 -2.00 19.71 -7.07
CA GLU A 5 -2.53 18.93 -5.93
C GLU A 5 -2.48 17.41 -6.18
N ASP A 6 -2.70 16.95 -7.42
CA ASP A 6 -2.69 15.53 -7.77
C ASP A 6 -1.27 14.90 -7.77
N TYR A 7 -0.22 15.72 -7.85
CA TYR A 7 1.17 15.27 -7.96
C TYR A 7 2.03 15.61 -6.74
N GLY A 8 1.46 16.22 -5.70
CA GLY A 8 2.19 16.68 -4.52
C GLY A 8 3.02 15.57 -3.86
N ILE A 9 2.46 14.36 -3.74
CA ILE A 9 3.19 13.22 -3.16
C ILE A 9 4.37 12.76 -4.01
N TYR A 10 4.21 12.71 -5.33
CA TYR A 10 5.31 12.33 -6.22
C TYR A 10 6.39 13.41 -6.27
N HIS A 11 6.00 14.69 -6.18
CA HIS A 11 6.96 15.77 -6.06
C HIS A 11 7.75 15.70 -4.75
N MET A 12 7.09 15.39 -3.62
CA MET A 12 7.78 15.15 -2.35
C MET A 12 8.76 13.97 -2.44
N ILE A 13 8.35 12.85 -3.04
CA ILE A 13 9.23 11.69 -3.24
C ILE A 13 10.42 12.07 -4.12
N GLN A 14 10.20 12.82 -5.21
CA GLN A 14 11.27 13.30 -6.08
C GLN A 14 12.28 14.17 -5.33
N LEU A 15 11.81 15.11 -4.50
CA LEU A 15 12.68 15.98 -3.70
C LEU A 15 13.47 15.18 -2.65
N ALA A 16 12.83 14.23 -1.96
CA ALA A 16 13.50 13.34 -1.01
C ALA A 16 14.58 12.48 -1.69
N GLY A 17 14.31 12.03 -2.93
CA GLY A 17 15.22 11.24 -3.75
C GLY A 17 16.49 11.95 -4.20
N VAL A 18 16.57 13.27 -4.04
CA VAL A 18 17.81 14.02 -4.31
C VAL A 18 18.87 13.73 -3.24
N GLN A 19 18.45 13.45 -2.00
CA GLN A 19 19.36 13.30 -0.85
C GLN A 19 19.47 11.86 -0.35
N HIS A 20 18.43 11.03 -0.55
CA HIS A 20 18.35 9.67 0.00
C HIS A 20 17.80 8.69 -1.05
N ASP A 21 18.06 7.39 -0.89
CA ASP A 21 17.28 6.38 -1.60
C ASP A 21 15.87 6.36 -1.00
N VAL A 22 14.88 6.75 -1.80
CA VAL A 22 13.49 6.82 -1.31
C VAL A 22 12.95 5.47 -0.87
N LEU A 23 13.55 4.36 -1.34
CA LEU A 23 13.19 3.03 -0.86
C LEU A 23 13.48 2.81 0.63
N ASP A 24 14.39 3.57 1.23
CA ASP A 24 14.70 3.47 2.66
C ASP A 24 13.52 3.95 3.54
N PHE A 25 12.59 4.72 2.95
CA PHE A 25 11.35 5.12 3.63
C PHE A 25 10.23 4.08 3.51
N CYS A 26 10.42 2.98 2.76
CA CYS A 26 9.42 1.93 2.66
C CYS A 26 9.28 1.15 3.96
N HIS A 27 8.04 0.96 4.41
CA HIS A 27 7.70 0.14 5.55
C HIS A 27 8.07 -1.34 5.30
N PRO A 28 8.67 -2.05 6.27
CA PRO A 28 9.02 -3.47 6.14
C PRO A 28 7.83 -4.34 5.69
N THR A 29 6.63 -4.04 6.20
CA THR A 29 5.37 -4.70 5.81
C THR A 29 5.11 -4.67 4.31
N VAL A 30 5.36 -3.55 3.65
CA VAL A 30 5.15 -3.41 2.20
C VAL A 30 6.17 -4.25 1.43
N LEU A 31 7.44 -4.25 1.86
CA LEU A 31 8.48 -5.07 1.24
C LEU A 31 8.22 -6.57 1.43
N LYS A 32 7.69 -6.96 2.60
CA LYS A 32 7.29 -8.34 2.90
C LYS A 32 6.13 -8.79 2.02
N LEU A 33 5.07 -7.99 1.92
CA LEU A 33 3.91 -8.29 1.08
C LEU A 33 4.27 -8.33 -0.41
N LYS A 34 5.14 -7.44 -0.87
CA LYS A 34 5.65 -7.46 -2.25
C LYS A 34 6.38 -8.77 -2.56
N SER A 35 7.27 -9.19 -1.66
CA SER A 35 8.01 -10.44 -1.80
C SER A 35 7.07 -11.64 -1.81
N TYR A 36 6.09 -11.64 -0.92
CA TYR A 36 5.06 -12.68 -0.83
C TYR A 36 4.20 -12.74 -2.11
N ASP A 37 3.79 -11.60 -2.65
CA ASP A 37 3.03 -11.51 -3.90
C ASP A 37 3.81 -12.09 -5.09
N ARG A 38 5.12 -11.83 -5.15
CA ARG A 38 5.99 -12.41 -6.18
C ARG A 38 6.12 -13.93 -6.05
N GLU A 39 6.28 -14.44 -4.84
CA GLU A 39 6.47 -15.87 -4.58
C GLU A 39 5.19 -16.68 -4.80
N HIS A 40 4.05 -16.17 -4.30
CA HIS A 40 2.79 -16.89 -4.28
C HIS A 40 1.78 -16.44 -5.33
N ARG A 41 2.15 -15.48 -6.19
CA ARG A 41 1.28 -14.88 -7.23
C ARG A 41 -0.02 -14.33 -6.64
N THR A 42 0.08 -13.68 -5.48
CA THR A 42 -1.03 -13.00 -4.82
C THR A 42 -1.06 -11.51 -5.16
N GLU A 43 -2.06 -10.79 -4.64
CA GLU A 43 -2.21 -9.34 -4.78
C GLU A 43 -2.41 -8.68 -3.41
N TYR A 44 -1.73 -9.17 -2.38
CA TYR A 44 -1.90 -8.74 -1.01
C TYR A 44 -1.40 -7.31 -0.79
N LEU A 45 -0.28 -6.91 -1.40
CA LEU A 45 0.19 -5.52 -1.33
C LEU A 45 -0.87 -4.56 -1.89
N LYS A 46 -1.39 -4.86 -3.09
CA LYS A 46 -2.47 -4.08 -3.72
C LYS A 46 -3.73 -4.07 -2.85
N THR A 47 -4.06 -5.19 -2.22
CA THR A 47 -5.23 -5.31 -1.34
C THR A 47 -5.09 -4.43 -0.10
N VAL A 48 -3.93 -4.42 0.56
CA VAL A 48 -3.68 -3.54 1.71
C VAL A 48 -3.67 -2.08 1.30
N TYR A 49 -3.03 -1.74 0.19
CA TYR A 49 -3.05 -0.37 -0.32
C TYR A 49 -4.47 0.12 -0.57
N ALA A 50 -5.30 -0.68 -1.23
CA ALA A 50 -6.71 -0.34 -1.43
C ALA A 50 -7.47 -0.21 -0.09
N TYR A 51 -7.16 -1.08 0.89
CA TYR A 51 -7.78 -1.01 2.21
C TYR A 51 -7.48 0.30 2.93
N VAL A 52 -6.22 0.72 2.99
CA VAL A 52 -5.84 1.99 3.64
C VAL A 52 -6.32 3.20 2.86
N SER A 53 -6.33 3.12 1.51
CA SER A 53 -6.82 4.20 0.63
C SER A 53 -8.33 4.44 0.78
N ASN A 54 -9.09 3.39 1.12
CA ASN A 54 -10.53 3.47 1.40
C ASN A 54 -10.82 3.66 2.90
N MET A 55 -9.92 4.33 3.64
CA MET A 55 -10.09 4.62 5.07
C MET A 55 -10.44 3.38 5.90
N LYS A 56 -9.81 2.24 5.60
CA LYS A 56 -10.02 0.96 6.29
C LYS A 56 -11.46 0.41 6.18
N ASN A 57 -12.23 0.87 5.17
CA ASN A 57 -13.58 0.41 4.90
C ASN A 57 -13.57 -0.84 4.00
N LEU A 58 -13.93 -2.01 4.55
CA LEU A 58 -13.95 -3.27 3.80
C LEU A 58 -14.92 -3.27 2.60
N ILE A 59 -16.05 -2.59 2.68
CA ILE A 59 -17.05 -2.58 1.60
C ILE A 59 -16.50 -1.77 0.42
N ALA A 60 -16.09 -0.53 0.67
CA ALA A 60 -15.48 0.34 -0.35
C ALA A 60 -14.20 -0.28 -0.94
N THR A 61 -13.41 -0.96 -0.10
CA THR A 61 -12.21 -1.69 -0.57
C THR A 61 -12.57 -2.81 -1.54
N ALA A 62 -13.59 -3.62 -1.21
CA ALA A 62 -14.01 -4.73 -2.06
C ALA A 62 -14.54 -4.23 -3.42
N GLU A 63 -15.31 -3.14 -3.40
CA GLU A 63 -15.78 -2.45 -4.60
C GLU A 63 -14.62 -1.93 -5.45
N SER A 64 -13.65 -1.23 -4.84
CA SER A 64 -12.49 -0.67 -5.55
C SER A 64 -11.58 -1.73 -6.19
N LEU A 65 -11.55 -2.94 -5.61
CA LEU A 65 -10.80 -4.09 -6.13
C LEU A 65 -11.61 -4.96 -7.08
N PHE A 66 -12.90 -4.68 -7.29
CA PHE A 66 -13.83 -5.51 -8.06
C PHE A 66 -13.88 -6.97 -7.58
N ILE A 67 -13.85 -7.18 -6.25
CA ILE A 67 -13.93 -8.51 -5.64
C ILE A 67 -15.08 -8.60 -4.64
N HIS A 68 -15.57 -9.82 -4.42
CA HIS A 68 -16.60 -10.05 -3.40
C HIS A 68 -16.03 -9.85 -1.98
N ARG A 69 -16.85 -9.28 -1.07
CA ARG A 69 -16.46 -9.01 0.33
C ARG A 69 -15.86 -10.23 1.03
N ASN A 70 -16.44 -11.42 0.85
CA ASN A 70 -15.92 -12.64 1.48
C ASN A 70 -14.47 -12.96 1.04
N ARG A 71 -14.15 -12.71 -0.24
CA ARG A 71 -12.80 -12.91 -0.77
C ARG A 71 -11.85 -11.87 -0.20
N LEU A 72 -12.28 -10.61 -0.08
CA LEU A 72 -11.50 -9.58 0.59
C LEU A 72 -11.23 -9.94 2.06
N SER A 73 -12.25 -10.36 2.82
CA SER A 73 -12.09 -10.76 4.22
C SER A 73 -11.06 -11.88 4.37
N TYR A 74 -11.09 -12.87 3.47
CA TYR A 74 -10.08 -13.93 3.45
C TYR A 74 -8.66 -13.38 3.18
N ARG A 75 -8.50 -12.52 2.17
CA ARG A 75 -7.21 -11.86 1.88
C ARG A 75 -6.71 -11.08 3.09
N MET A 76 -7.59 -10.29 3.73
CA MET A 76 -7.24 -9.47 4.90
C MET A 76 -6.84 -10.33 6.11
N SER A 77 -7.49 -11.48 6.33
CA SER A 77 -7.06 -12.44 7.37
C SER A 77 -5.64 -12.92 7.09
N LYS A 78 -5.35 -13.35 5.86
CA LYS A 78 -4.03 -13.83 5.46
C LYS A 78 -2.96 -12.75 5.55
N ILE A 79 -3.29 -11.53 5.14
CA ILE A 79 -2.41 -10.38 5.30
C ILE A 79 -2.06 -10.18 6.77
N ARG A 80 -3.06 -10.13 7.67
CA ARG A 80 -2.85 -9.92 9.11
C ARG A 80 -1.99 -11.03 9.73
N GLU A 81 -2.23 -12.28 9.34
CA GLU A 81 -1.38 -13.43 9.71
C GLU A 81 0.08 -13.24 9.25
N LEU A 82 0.29 -12.75 8.03
CA LEU A 82 1.63 -12.60 7.46
C LEU A 82 2.42 -11.47 8.08
N ILE A 83 1.80 -10.32 8.34
CA ILE A 83 2.53 -9.11 8.71
C ILE A 83 2.63 -8.93 10.23
N GLY A 84 1.74 -9.56 11.00
CA GLY A 84 1.77 -9.52 12.47
C GLY A 84 1.52 -8.14 13.09
N GLU A 85 1.10 -7.16 12.27
CA GLU A 85 0.89 -5.76 12.65
C GLU A 85 -0.59 -5.39 12.58
N CYS A 86 -0.95 -4.36 13.37
CA CYS A 86 -2.28 -3.79 13.37
C CYS A 86 -2.45 -2.82 12.20
N LEU A 87 -3.07 -3.26 11.11
CA LEU A 87 -3.45 -2.39 9.99
C LEU A 87 -4.48 -1.31 10.36
N ASP A 88 -5.04 -1.39 11.57
CA ASP A 88 -6.00 -0.41 12.07
C ASP A 88 -5.32 0.80 12.72
N ASP A 89 -4.00 0.76 12.92
CA ASP A 89 -3.18 1.90 13.34
C ASP A 89 -3.01 2.89 12.16
N ASP A 90 -3.35 4.16 12.40
CA ASP A 90 -3.31 5.21 11.38
C ASP A 90 -1.89 5.56 10.92
N GLU A 91 -0.89 5.47 11.81
CA GLU A 91 0.50 5.70 11.47
C GLU A 91 1.03 4.58 10.56
N ILE A 92 0.68 3.32 10.88
CA ILE A 92 1.01 2.16 10.01
C ILE A 92 0.31 2.29 8.66
N ALA A 93 -0.97 2.66 8.64
CA ALA A 93 -1.73 2.86 7.41
C ALA A 93 -1.10 3.94 6.51
N MET A 94 -0.68 5.07 7.09
CA MET A 94 0.01 6.14 6.38
C MET A 94 1.37 5.67 5.83
N LYS A 95 2.17 4.95 6.62
CA LYS A 95 3.46 4.39 6.18
C LYS A 95 3.26 3.42 5.02
N ILE A 96 2.24 2.57 5.05
CA ILE A 96 1.91 1.65 3.96
C ILE A 96 1.52 2.44 2.70
N PHE A 97 0.66 3.43 2.83
CA PHE A 97 0.25 4.28 1.70
C PHE A 97 1.45 4.96 1.03
N LEU A 98 2.31 5.61 1.82
CA LEU A 98 3.52 6.26 1.33
C LEU A 98 4.47 5.26 0.65
N SER A 99 4.69 4.10 1.27
CA SER A 99 5.54 3.05 0.72
C SER A 99 5.05 2.56 -0.63
N TYR A 100 3.74 2.36 -0.78
CA TYR A 100 3.15 1.97 -2.06
C TYR A 100 3.39 3.05 -3.13
N LYS A 101 3.22 4.33 -2.77
CA LYS A 101 3.47 5.45 -3.68
C LYS A 101 4.94 5.59 -4.08
N ILE A 102 5.88 5.28 -3.18
CA ILE A 102 7.30 5.21 -3.50
C ILE A 102 7.59 4.07 -4.49
N LEU A 103 7.03 2.88 -4.26
CA LEU A 103 7.20 1.76 -5.19
C LEU A 103 6.60 2.06 -6.57
N GLU A 104 5.43 2.69 -6.62
CA GLU A 104 4.78 3.14 -7.85
C GLU A 104 5.66 4.14 -8.60
N TYR A 105 6.12 5.18 -7.92
CA TYR A 105 6.99 6.23 -8.48
C TYR A 105 8.30 5.66 -9.05
N THR A 106 8.90 4.72 -8.33
CA THR A 106 10.19 4.11 -8.72
C THR A 106 10.05 2.99 -9.75
N GLY A 107 8.83 2.65 -10.18
CA GLY A 107 8.58 1.55 -11.11
C GLY A 107 8.89 0.16 -10.51
N LYS A 108 8.82 0.04 -9.19
CA LYS A 108 9.14 -1.16 -8.41
C LYS A 108 7.91 -1.75 -7.70
N LEU A 109 6.70 -1.58 -8.24
CA LEU A 109 5.53 -2.33 -7.77
C LEU A 109 5.67 -3.83 -8.06
#